data_AF-A0A847XCU8-F1
#
_entry.id   AF-A0A847XCU8-F1
#
_cell.length_a   1.000
_cell.length_b   1.000
_cell.length_c   1.000
_cell.angle_alpha   90.00
_cell.angle_beta   90.00
_cell.angle_gamma   90.00
#
_symmetry.space_group_name_H-M   'P 1'
#
loop_
_entity.id
_entity.type
_entity.pdbx_description
1 polymer ?
#
loop_
_entity_poly.entity_id
_entity_poly.type
_entity_poly.pdbx_seq_one_letter_code
_entity_poly.pdbx_strand_id
1 'polypeptide(L)' 'MIREATIQDLEEIMTNVRAVVKWMHERGSRQWDMSYPTEADYQKDIDRRELFVYLLEGKIVGVY' A
#
# COMPACT_ATOMS: atom_id res chain seq x y z
N MET A 1 -6.73 -8.41 -11.34
CA MET A 1 -5.65 -9.43 -11.42
C MET A 1 -4.65 -9.19 -10.30
N ILE A 2 -4.09 -10.24 -9.71
CA ILE A 2 -3.00 -10.13 -8.74
C ILE A 2 -1.67 -10.22 -9.49
N ARG A 3 -0.69 -9.37 -9.14
CA ARG A 3 0.70 -9.46 -9.63
C ARG A 3 1.68 -8.95 -8.57
N GLU A 4 2.95 -9.32 -8.72
CA GLU A 4 4.04 -8.67 -7.97
C GLU A 4 3.99 -7.15 -8.21
N ALA A 5 4.14 -6.38 -7.15
CA ALA A 5 4.28 -4.94 -7.21
C ALA A 5 5.65 -4.58 -7.82
N THR A 6 5.70 -3.48 -8.55
CA THR A 6 6.95 -2.92 -9.08
C THR A 6 7.19 -1.54 -8.48
N ILE A 7 8.41 -1.02 -8.65
CA ILE A 7 8.74 0.33 -8.18
C ILE A 7 7.82 1.42 -8.76
N GLN A 8 7.26 1.20 -9.95
CA GLN A 8 6.31 2.13 -10.57
C GLN A 8 4.97 2.20 -9.83
N ASP A 9 4.63 1.20 -9.02
CA ASP A 9 3.39 1.16 -8.25
C ASP A 9 3.49 1.92 -6.93
N LEU A 10 4.70 2.21 -6.46
CA LEU A 10 4.96 2.66 -5.09
C LEU A 10 4.20 3.96 -4.76
N GLU A 11 4.14 4.92 -5.69
CA GLU A 11 3.41 6.17 -5.49
C GLU A 11 1.89 5.95 -5.32
N GLU A 12 1.30 5.08 -6.14
CA GLU A 12 -0.13 4.76 -6.08
C GLU A 12 -0.45 3.95 -4.81
N ILE A 13 0.40 2.98 -4.45
CA ILE A 13 0.32 2.24 -3.19
C ILE A 13 0.33 3.21 -2.01
N MET A 14 1.30 4.12 -1.93
CA MET A 14 1.39 5.07 -0.82
C MET A 14 0.21 6.05 -0.77
N THR A 15 -0.38 6.38 -1.92
CA THR A 15 -1.61 7.17 -1.98
C THR A 15 -2.79 6.43 -1.36
N ASN A 16 -2.96 5.15 -1.69
CA ASN A 16 -3.99 4.29 -1.10
C ASN A 16 -3.76 4.09 0.41
N VAL A 17 -2.52 3.85 0.84
CA VAL A 17 -2.15 3.67 2.25
C VAL A 17 -2.55 4.90 3.07
N ARG A 18 -2.22 6.11 2.61
CA ARG A 18 -2.63 7.36 3.30
C ARG A 18 -4.14 7.49 3.45
N ALA A 19 -4.90 7.11 2.41
CA ALA A 19 -6.36 7.12 2.47
C ALA A 19 -6.90 6.10 3.50
N VAL A 20 -6.31 4.90 3.56
CA VAL A 20 -6.65 3.87 4.55
C VAL A 20 -6.32 4.31 5.98
N VAL A 21 -5.14 4.88 6.22
CA VAL A 21 -4.75 5.41 7.55
C VAL A 21 -5.76 6.45 8.03
N LYS A 22 -6.13 7.40 7.17
CA LYS A 22 -7.16 8.40 7.50
C LYS A 22 -8.49 7.74 7.84
N TRP A 23 -8.95 6.79 7.02
CA TRP A 23 -10.20 6.06 7.22
C TRP A 23 -10.22 5.25 8.52
N MET A 24 -9.08 4.66 8.91
CA MET A 24 -8.88 3.94 10.17
C MET A 24 -8.98 4.87 11.37
N HIS A 25 -8.31 6.02 11.31
CA HIS A 25 -8.32 7.02 12.38
C HIS A 25 -9.72 7.58 12.62
N GLU A 26 -10.48 7.87 11.55
CA GLU A 26 -11.88 8.30 11.62
C GLU A 26 -12.79 7.27 12.34
N ARG A 27 -12.40 5.99 12.36
CA ARG A 27 -13.13 4.89 13.00
C ARG A 27 -12.56 4.50 14.37
N GLY A 28 -11.62 5.29 14.89
CA GLY A 28 -10.99 5.07 16.20
C GLY A 28 -9.91 4.00 16.19
N SER A 29 -9.51 3.47 15.03
CA SER A 29 -8.37 2.57 14.91
C SER A 29 -7.08 3.36 14.74
N ARG A 30 -6.10 3.12 15.63
CA ARG A 30 -4.76 3.71 15.60
C ARG A 30 -3.67 2.67 15.30
N GLN A 31 -4.04 1.57 14.64
CA GLN A 31 -3.09 0.50 14.32
C GLN A 31 -2.00 0.97 13.36
N TRP A 32 -2.37 1.81 12.39
CA TRP A 32 -1.45 2.47 11.46
C TRP A 32 -1.50 3.97 11.69
N ASP A 33 -0.39 4.64 11.42
CA ASP A 33 -0.28 6.09 11.52
C ASP A 33 0.72 6.62 10.48
N MET A 34 1.16 7.87 10.64
CA MET A 34 2.07 8.51 9.70
C MET A 34 3.49 7.92 9.72
N SER A 35 3.81 7.06 10.69
CA SER A 35 5.11 6.41 10.85
C SER A 35 5.12 4.95 10.40
N TYR A 36 3.96 4.33 10.15
CA TYR A 36 3.86 2.98 9.61
C TYR A 36 2.48 2.68 9.00
N PRO A 37 2.41 2.02 7.82
CA PRO A 37 3.54 1.61 6.97
C PRO A 37 4.15 2.76 6.16
N THR A 38 5.47 2.72 5.96
CA THR A 38 6.25 3.74 5.23
C THR A 38 6.58 3.32 3.81
N GLU A 39 7.02 4.27 2.99
CA GLU A 39 7.53 3.99 1.64
C GLU A 39 8.71 3.00 1.67
N ALA A 40 9.59 3.10 2.68
CA ALA A 40 10.73 2.21 2.83
C ALA A 40 10.33 0.76 3.16
N ASP A 41 9.21 0.56 3.88
CA ASP A 41 8.67 -0.77 4.17
C ASP A 41 8.22 -1.43 2.86
N TYR A 42 7.41 -0.72 2.06
CA TYR A 42 6.94 -1.23 0.78
C TYR A 42 8.05 -1.40 -0.25
N GLN A 43 9.02 -0.48 -0.29
CA GLN A 43 10.19 -0.63 -1.16
C GLN A 43 10.94 -1.93 -0.87
N LYS A 44 11.17 -2.21 0.42
CA LYS A 44 11.86 -3.43 0.85
C LYS A 44 11.09 -4.68 0.46
N ASP A 45 9.76 -4.66 0.55
CA ASP A 45 8.92 -5.80 0.17
C ASP A 45 8.87 -5.99 -1.36
N ILE A 46 8.91 -4.89 -2.15
CA ILE A 46 9.08 -4.94 -3.62
C ILE A 46 10.43 -5.56 -3.97
N ASP A 47 11.52 -5.10 -3.35
CA ASP A 47 12.88 -5.60 -3.62
C ASP A 47 13.02 -7.10 -3.30
N ARG A 48 12.27 -7.58 -2.31
CA ARG A 48 12.19 -8.99 -1.93
C ARG A 48 11.22 -9.82 -2.77
N ARG A 49 10.44 -9.16 -3.64
CA ARG A 49 9.35 -9.78 -4.41
C ARG A 49 8.28 -10.42 -3.51
N GLU A 50 8.06 -9.80 -2.35
CA GLU A 50 7.10 -10.21 -1.33
C GLU A 50 5.82 -9.37 -1.38
N LEU A 51 5.83 -8.23 -2.08
CA LEU A 51 4.67 -7.34 -2.21
C LEU A 51 3.84 -7.66 -3.47
N PHE A 52 2.53 -7.80 -3.29
CA PHE A 52 1.57 -8.03 -4.37
C PHE A 52 0.51 -6.94 -4.42
N VAL A 53 0.10 -6.59 -5.64
CA VAL A 53 -1.01 -5.67 -5.88
C VAL A 53 -2.18 -6.36 -6.57
N TYR A 54 -3.39 -5.94 -6.21
CA TYR A 54 -4.60 -6.31 -6.93
C TYR A 54 -5.05 -5.16 -7.83
N LEU A 55 -5.03 -5.41 -9.13
CA LEU A 55 -5.47 -4.49 -10.16
C LEU A 55 -6.94 -4.71 -10.52
N LEU A 56 -7.71 -3.64 -10.58
CA LEU A 56 -9.06 -3.59 -11.14
C LEU A 56 -9.14 -2.41 -12.12
N GLU A 57 -9.46 -2.69 -13.38
CA GLU A 57 -9.55 -1.67 -14.45
C GLU A 57 -8.30 -0.78 -14.58
N GLY A 58 -7.12 -1.38 -14.38
CA GLY A 58 -5.83 -0.69 -14.47
C GLY A 58 -5.45 0.13 -13.23
N LYS A 59 -6.25 0.09 -12.15
CA LYS A 59 -5.96 0.75 -10.87
C LYS A 59 -5.62 -0.25 -9.78
N ILE A 60 -4.73 0.13 -8.88
CA ILE A 60 -4.40 -0.63 -7.68
C ILE A 60 -5.51 -0.40 -6.67
N VAL A 61 -6.24 -1.45 -6.33
CA VAL A 61 -7.34 -1.41 -5.35
C VAL A 61 -7.06 -2.26 -4.10
N GLY A 62 -5.90 -2.92 -4.06
CA GLY A 62 -5.45 -3.70 -2.92
C GLY A 62 -3.95 -3.95 -2.97
N VAL A 63 -3.37 -4.10 -1.79
CA VAL A 63 -1.95 -4.41 -1.56
C VAL A 63 -1.91 -5.54 -0.53
N TYR A 64 -1.10 -6.56 -0.80
CA TYR A 64 -0.93 -7.76 0.03
C TYR A 64 0.55 -8.06 0.21
#